data_AF-A0A3D0RXW7-F1
#
_entry.id   AF-A0A3D0RXW7-F1
#
_cell.length_a   1.000
_cell.length_b   1.000
_cell.length_c   1.000
_cell.angle_alpha   90.00
_cell.angle_beta   90.00
_cell.angle_gamma   90.00
#
_symmetry.space_group_name_H-M   'P 1'
#
loop_
_entity.id
_entity.type
_entity.pdbx_description
1 polymer ?
#
loop_
_entity_poly.entity_id
_entity_poly.type
_entity_poly.pdbx_seq_one_letter_code
_entity_poly.pdbx_strand_id
1 'polypeptide(L)'
;MKNGDSYLRSGPGTPPKGIGSLGIRTGDGADKAAFGNQVDFAGVALSSISTVKYSVYTTRENSDLSTANGPNVAVEIDPDGPAVTGGYSTLVYVPTALTANAWTDLDASTAKQWYLTRDATPATGCIQSSYCTLAQVKTSLPDATLYTVQLGKGRDFAFSGAVDALVINNDTYDFEPFGVTRTSN
;
A
#
# COMPACT_ATOMS: atom_id res chain seq x y z
N MET A 1 10.35 21.92 -6.37
CA MET A 1 11.12 20.69 -6.08
C MET A 1 10.11 19.65 -5.63
N LYS A 2 10.20 18.41 -6.12
CA LYS A 2 9.30 17.34 -5.64
C LYS A 2 9.84 16.85 -4.29
N ASN A 3 9.05 16.95 -3.23
CA ASN A 3 9.45 16.65 -1.85
C ASN A 3 8.79 15.36 -1.33
N GLY A 4 8.67 14.35 -2.20
CA GLY A 4 8.27 13.01 -1.83
C GLY A 4 9.47 12.15 -1.43
N ASP A 5 9.45 11.58 -0.23
CA ASP A 5 10.55 10.75 0.30
C ASP A 5 10.03 9.55 1.09
N SER A 6 10.79 8.46 1.06
CA SER A 6 10.60 7.25 1.84
C SER A 6 11.94 6.80 2.42
N TYR A 7 12.02 6.66 3.74
CA TYR A 7 13.29 6.45 4.44
C TYR A 7 13.09 5.57 5.68
N LEU A 8 14.08 4.74 5.99
CA LEU A 8 14.08 3.91 7.19
C LEU A 8 14.52 4.73 8.40
N ARG A 9 13.89 4.53 9.56
CA ARG A 9 14.11 5.32 10.78
C ARG A 9 13.70 4.56 12.03
N SER A 10 14.11 5.05 13.21
CA SER A 10 13.55 4.59 14.49
C SER A 10 12.21 5.26 14.80
N GLY A 11 11.35 4.56 15.54
CA GLY A 11 10.02 5.04 15.90
C GLY A 11 9.16 5.31 14.66
N PRO A 12 8.14 6.19 14.71
CA PRO A 12 7.71 7.00 15.85
C PRO A 12 7.14 6.18 17.02
N GLY A 13 7.29 6.69 18.24
CA GLY A 13 6.82 6.00 19.45
C GLY A 13 7.44 4.60 19.57
N THR A 14 6.62 3.60 19.91
CA THR A 14 6.97 2.18 19.84
C THR A 14 6.33 1.58 18.58
N PRO A 15 7.11 1.26 17.54
CA PRO A 15 6.58 0.60 16.35
C PRO A 15 6.02 -0.79 16.67
N PRO A 16 5.08 -1.28 15.84
CA PRO A 16 4.50 -2.62 15.97
C PRO A 16 5.53 -3.76 15.97
N LYS A 17 6.61 -3.62 15.21
CA LYS A 17 7.75 -4.55 15.23
C LYS A 17 9.07 -3.80 15.39
N GLY A 18 9.99 -4.49 16.07
CA GLY A 18 11.31 -3.99 16.40
C GLY A 18 11.33 -2.58 16.97
N ILE A 19 12.23 -1.74 16.44
CA ILE A 19 12.41 -0.34 16.87
C ILE A 19 12.21 0.65 15.73
N GLY A 20 12.04 0.16 14.51
CA GLY A 20 12.04 0.94 13.29
C GLY A 20 10.69 1.10 12.62
N SER A 21 10.70 1.90 11.56
CA SER A 21 9.63 1.91 10.58
C SER A 21 10.11 2.49 9.24
N LEU A 22 9.25 2.36 8.23
CA LEU A 22 9.34 3.12 6.99
C LEU A 22 8.66 4.49 7.17
N GLY A 23 9.46 5.55 7.27
CA GLY A 23 8.98 6.92 7.19
C GLY A 23 8.52 7.26 5.77
N ILE A 24 7.37 7.93 5.65
CA ILE A 24 6.83 8.43 4.38
C ILE A 24 6.51 9.92 4.54
N ARG A 25 6.99 10.73 3.59
CA ARG A 25 6.72 12.17 3.55
C ARG A 25 6.38 12.65 2.14
N THR A 26 5.38 13.52 2.05
CA THR A 26 5.09 14.34 0.87
C THR A 26 4.89 15.80 1.29
N GLY A 27 5.46 16.73 0.54
CA GLY A 27 5.40 18.17 0.87
C GLY A 27 4.08 18.83 0.48
N ASP A 28 3.46 18.38 -0.61
CA ASP A 28 2.17 18.87 -1.11
C ASP A 28 1.42 17.80 -1.93
N GLY A 29 0.28 18.20 -2.53
CA GLY A 29 -0.54 17.31 -3.36
C GLY A 29 0.04 16.97 -4.74
N ALA A 30 1.16 17.55 -5.15
CA ALA A 30 1.87 17.18 -6.38
C ALA A 30 2.96 16.13 -6.15
N ASP A 31 3.34 15.92 -4.89
CA ASP A 31 4.36 14.97 -4.46
C ASP A 31 3.84 13.52 -4.37
N LYS A 32 4.75 12.57 -4.55
CA LYS A 32 4.50 11.12 -4.37
C LYS A 32 5.72 10.52 -3.70
N ALA A 33 5.51 9.62 -2.75
CA ALA A 33 6.54 8.75 -2.18
C ALA A 33 6.11 7.30 -2.35
N ALA A 34 7.06 6.41 -2.64
CA ALA A 34 6.80 4.97 -2.76
C ALA A 34 8.06 4.19 -2.38
N PHE A 35 7.88 3.14 -1.59
CA PHE A 35 8.90 2.17 -1.24
C PHE A 35 8.38 0.78 -1.63
N GLY A 36 9.05 0.13 -2.57
CA GLY A 36 8.54 -1.06 -3.24
C GLY A 36 9.53 -2.21 -3.26
N ASN A 37 8.99 -3.41 -3.39
CA ASN A 37 9.75 -4.62 -3.66
C ASN A 37 9.23 -5.26 -4.96
N GLN A 38 10.08 -5.30 -5.98
CA GLN A 38 9.78 -5.97 -7.24
C GLN A 38 10.29 -7.42 -7.24
N VAL A 39 11.46 -7.66 -6.63
CA VAL A 39 12.19 -8.94 -6.73
C VAL A 39 11.36 -10.11 -6.18
N ASP A 40 10.67 -9.90 -5.06
CA ASP A 40 9.90 -10.97 -4.41
C ASP A 40 8.49 -11.16 -5.01
N PHE A 41 8.01 -10.22 -5.82
CA PHE A 41 6.59 -10.18 -6.22
C PHE A 41 6.36 -10.26 -7.73
N ALA A 42 7.37 -10.07 -8.56
CA ALA A 42 7.21 -10.12 -10.00
C ALA A 42 6.70 -11.51 -10.46
N GLY A 43 5.60 -11.54 -11.22
CA GLY A 43 4.98 -12.76 -11.74
C GLY A 43 4.12 -13.53 -10.72
N VAL A 44 4.05 -13.10 -9.46
CA VAL A 44 3.14 -13.71 -8.48
C VAL A 44 1.69 -13.50 -8.93
N ALA A 45 0.88 -14.57 -8.93
CA ALA A 45 -0.52 -14.46 -9.30
C ALA A 45 -1.29 -13.65 -8.25
N LEU A 46 -2.08 -12.66 -8.68
CA LEU A 46 -2.94 -11.87 -7.79
C LEU A 46 -3.94 -12.76 -7.03
N SER A 47 -4.40 -13.84 -7.69
CA SER A 47 -5.25 -14.88 -7.11
C SER A 47 -4.63 -15.56 -5.88
N SER A 48 -3.30 -15.57 -5.74
CA SER A 48 -2.58 -16.15 -4.59
C SER A 48 -2.48 -15.22 -3.38
N ILE A 49 -2.77 -13.91 -3.53
CA ILE A 49 -2.69 -12.94 -2.42
C ILE A 49 -3.92 -13.09 -1.53
N SER A 50 -3.75 -13.63 -0.33
CA SER A 50 -4.82 -13.88 0.65
C SER A 50 -4.82 -12.90 1.81
N THR A 51 -3.66 -12.34 2.15
CA THR A 51 -3.50 -11.48 3.32
C THR A 51 -2.71 -10.24 2.95
N VAL A 52 -3.25 -9.08 3.30
CA VAL A 52 -2.59 -7.77 3.20
C VAL A 52 -2.90 -7.02 4.49
N LYS A 53 -1.92 -6.88 5.37
CA LYS A 53 -2.03 -6.12 6.62
C LYS A 53 -0.83 -5.23 6.79
N TYR A 54 -0.97 -4.12 7.50
CA TYR A 54 0.12 -3.25 7.84
C TYR A 54 -0.31 -2.29 8.94
N SER A 55 0.64 -1.67 9.60
CA SER A 55 0.36 -0.69 10.64
C SER A 55 0.80 0.69 10.18
N VAL A 56 -0.02 1.70 10.47
CA VAL A 56 0.23 3.08 10.07
C VAL A 56 0.32 3.96 11.30
N TYR A 57 1.36 4.79 11.35
CA TYR A 57 1.40 5.97 12.21
C TYR A 57 1.11 7.21 11.38
N THR A 58 0.11 7.98 11.79
CA THR A 58 -0.21 9.29 11.19
C THR A 58 -0.19 10.38 12.24
N THR A 59 -0.11 11.64 11.83
CA THR A 59 -0.16 12.79 12.73
C THR A 59 -1.51 13.51 12.63
N ARG A 60 -1.75 14.43 13.56
CA ARG A 60 -2.96 15.25 13.55
C ARG A 60 -3.03 16.16 12.32
N GLU A 61 -1.90 16.72 11.89
CA GLU A 61 -1.80 17.57 10.71
C GLU A 61 -2.27 16.84 9.45
N ASN A 62 -2.00 15.54 9.33
CA ASN A 62 -2.48 14.75 8.21
C ASN A 62 -4.01 14.60 8.27
N SER A 63 -4.56 14.25 9.45
CA SER A 63 -5.99 14.01 9.64
C SER A 63 -6.84 15.27 9.51
N ASP A 64 -6.28 16.44 9.85
CA ASP A 64 -6.94 17.74 9.69
C ASP A 64 -7.13 18.10 8.21
N LEU A 65 -6.31 17.57 7.31
CA LEU A 65 -6.49 17.70 5.84
C LEU A 65 -7.56 16.73 5.32
N SER A 66 -7.52 15.47 5.78
CA SER A 66 -8.53 14.45 5.49
C SER A 66 -8.35 13.25 6.42
N THR A 67 -9.46 12.68 6.88
CA THR A 67 -9.45 11.45 7.71
C THR A 67 -8.98 10.20 6.93
N ALA A 68 -8.91 10.28 5.60
CA ALA A 68 -8.35 9.25 4.71
C ALA A 68 -6.95 9.62 4.19
N ASN A 69 -6.29 10.65 4.76
CA ASN A 69 -4.94 11.08 4.37
C ASN A 69 -3.87 10.15 4.96
N GLY A 70 -3.84 8.90 4.48
CA GLY A 70 -2.92 7.87 4.93
C GLY A 70 -2.04 7.31 3.82
N PRO A 71 -0.97 6.59 4.17
CA PRO A 71 -0.18 5.83 3.22
C PRO A 71 -0.92 4.55 2.80
N ASN A 72 -0.89 4.25 1.52
CA ASN A 72 -1.53 3.09 0.90
C ASN A 72 -0.58 1.91 0.75
N VAL A 73 -1.16 0.71 0.63
CA VAL A 73 -0.55 -0.39 -0.11
C VAL A 73 -0.97 -0.25 -1.58
N ALA A 74 0.01 -0.24 -2.47
CA ALA A 74 -0.19 -0.23 -3.91
C ALA A 74 0.47 -1.44 -4.54
N VAL A 75 -0.24 -2.10 -5.44
CA VAL A 75 0.24 -3.27 -6.16
C VAL A 75 0.19 -2.96 -7.64
N GLU A 76 1.35 -2.87 -8.27
CA GLU A 76 1.42 -2.74 -9.73
C GLU A 76 1.19 -4.12 -10.32
N ILE A 77 0.28 -4.22 -11.29
CA ILE A 77 -0.16 -5.49 -11.86
C ILE A 77 -0.22 -5.43 -13.38
N ASP A 78 -0.03 -6.60 -13.98
CA ASP A 78 -0.60 -6.93 -15.27
C ASP A 78 -2.03 -7.45 -15.03
N PRO A 79 -3.09 -6.70 -15.41
CA PRO A 79 -4.47 -7.10 -15.15
C PRO A 79 -4.94 -8.24 -16.06
N ASP A 80 -4.35 -8.39 -17.25
CA ASP A 80 -4.77 -9.38 -18.26
C ASP A 80 -3.92 -10.65 -18.21
N GLY A 81 -2.76 -10.57 -17.54
CA GLY A 81 -1.86 -11.67 -17.30
C GLY A 81 -0.82 -11.86 -18.41
N PRO A 82 0.26 -12.61 -18.14
CA PRO A 82 1.46 -12.62 -18.99
C PRO A 82 1.26 -13.27 -20.36
N ALA A 83 0.13 -13.94 -20.59
CA ALA A 83 -0.25 -14.50 -21.89
C ALA A 83 -0.81 -13.45 -22.86
N VAL A 84 -1.23 -12.28 -22.35
CA VAL A 84 -1.73 -11.15 -23.12
C VAL A 84 -0.64 -10.08 -23.17
N THR A 85 -0.37 -9.54 -24.35
CA THR A 85 0.63 -8.48 -24.49
C THR A 85 0.05 -7.13 -24.10
N GLY A 86 0.72 -6.45 -23.17
CA GLY A 86 0.30 -5.15 -22.68
C GLY A 86 -0.62 -5.28 -21.47
N GLY A 87 -0.93 -4.14 -20.85
CA GLY A 87 -1.67 -4.10 -19.60
C GLY A 87 -0.80 -3.60 -18.46
N TYR A 88 -1.26 -2.53 -17.83
CA TYR A 88 -0.69 -2.04 -16.58
C TYR A 88 -1.78 -1.37 -15.78
N SER A 89 -1.95 -1.81 -14.54
CA SER A 89 -2.77 -1.13 -13.56
C SER A 89 -2.04 -1.07 -12.22
N THR A 90 -2.47 -0.16 -11.36
CA THR A 90 -2.12 -0.18 -9.96
C THR A 90 -3.39 -0.43 -9.16
N LEU A 91 -3.40 -1.52 -8.41
CA LEU A 91 -4.40 -1.85 -7.41
C LEU A 91 -4.02 -1.15 -6.10
N VAL A 92 -4.84 -0.21 -5.64
CA VAL A 92 -4.51 0.68 -4.52
C VAL A 92 -5.52 0.50 -3.40
N TYR A 93 -5.02 0.23 -2.20
CA TYR A 93 -5.80 0.22 -0.97
C TYR A 93 -5.81 1.61 -0.32
N VAL A 94 -7.00 2.16 -0.07
CA VAL A 94 -7.14 3.44 0.64
C VAL A 94 -7.36 3.17 2.13
N PRO A 95 -6.41 3.54 3.01
CA PRO A 95 -6.61 3.38 4.44
C PRO A 95 -7.73 4.30 4.93
N THR A 96 -8.50 3.80 5.89
CA THR A 96 -9.51 4.59 6.61
C THR A 96 -9.37 4.33 8.12
N ALA A 97 -10.04 5.15 8.94
CA ALA A 97 -10.05 5.01 10.40
C ALA A 97 -8.66 5.12 11.08
N LEU A 98 -7.79 5.99 10.58
CA LEU A 98 -6.48 6.24 11.19
C LEU A 98 -6.60 7.08 12.46
N THR A 99 -5.89 6.69 13.51
CA THR A 99 -5.81 7.46 14.76
C THR A 99 -4.61 8.40 14.72
N ALA A 100 -4.86 9.69 14.89
CA ALA A 100 -3.79 10.69 14.94
C ALA A 100 -2.84 10.44 16.11
N ASN A 101 -1.54 10.55 15.84
CA ASN A 101 -0.44 10.36 16.78
C ASN A 101 -0.39 8.98 17.45
N ALA A 102 -0.91 7.96 16.76
CA ALA A 102 -0.88 6.58 17.23
C ALA A 102 -0.70 5.60 16.06
N TRP A 103 -0.20 4.40 16.38
CA TRP A 103 -0.18 3.28 15.45
C TRP A 103 -1.59 2.70 15.32
N THR A 104 -2.00 2.46 14.07
CA THR A 104 -3.28 1.85 13.72
C THR A 104 -3.00 0.63 12.84
N ASP A 105 -3.45 -0.54 13.27
CA ASP A 105 -3.37 -1.77 12.47
C ASP A 105 -4.49 -1.80 11.44
N LEU A 106 -4.14 -2.11 10.20
CA LEU A 106 -5.05 -2.15 9.06
C LEU A 106 -5.08 -3.55 8.46
N ASP A 107 -6.29 -4.03 8.18
CA ASP A 107 -6.52 -5.25 7.42
C ASP A 107 -7.13 -4.91 6.06
N ALA A 108 -6.27 -4.83 5.04
CA ALA A 108 -6.68 -4.57 3.67
C ALA A 108 -7.24 -5.83 2.98
N SER A 109 -7.07 -7.02 3.57
CA SER A 109 -7.50 -8.30 2.95
C SER A 109 -9.02 -8.38 2.78
N THR A 110 -9.77 -7.78 3.71
CA THR A 110 -11.24 -7.85 3.76
C THR A 110 -11.94 -6.51 3.52
N ALA A 111 -11.21 -5.40 3.62
CA ALA A 111 -11.75 -4.06 3.47
C ALA A 111 -12.24 -3.78 2.04
N LYS A 112 -13.39 -3.10 1.94
CA LYS A 112 -13.94 -2.58 0.68
C LYS A 112 -13.37 -1.20 0.37
N GLN A 113 -12.05 -1.13 0.17
CA GLN A 113 -11.28 0.12 -0.03
C GLN A 113 -10.23 0.00 -1.14
N TRP A 114 -10.40 -0.98 -2.03
CA TRP A 114 -9.51 -1.16 -3.18
C TRP A 114 -10.09 -0.52 -4.43
N TYR A 115 -9.24 0.14 -5.21
CA TYR A 115 -9.56 0.59 -6.55
C TYR A 115 -8.40 0.31 -7.51
N LEU A 116 -8.70 0.32 -8.81
CA LEU A 116 -7.72 0.18 -9.87
C LEU A 116 -7.52 1.51 -10.58
N THR A 117 -6.31 1.73 -11.09
CA THR A 117 -6.04 2.84 -12.01
C THR A 117 -6.13 2.37 -13.47
N ARG A 118 -6.26 3.30 -14.41
CA ARG A 118 -6.10 3.04 -15.85
C ARG A 118 -7.04 1.91 -16.35
N ASP A 119 -6.52 1.05 -17.22
CA ASP A 119 -7.26 0.25 -18.19
C ASP A 119 -8.00 -0.93 -17.56
N ALA A 120 -7.69 -1.29 -16.31
CA ALA A 120 -8.41 -2.34 -15.57
C ALA A 120 -9.74 -1.87 -14.95
N THR A 121 -10.02 -0.55 -14.99
CA THR A 121 -11.24 0.01 -14.38
C THR A 121 -12.55 -0.45 -15.04
N PRO A 122 -12.67 -0.56 -16.39
CA PRO A 122 -13.93 -0.98 -17.01
C PRO A 122 -14.28 -2.44 -16.72
N ALA A 123 -13.27 -3.32 -16.60
CA ALA A 123 -13.46 -4.74 -16.34
C ALA A 123 -13.96 -5.02 -14.90
N THR A 124 -13.62 -4.15 -13.95
CA THR A 124 -13.88 -4.37 -12.53
C THR A 124 -14.94 -3.44 -11.94
N GLY A 125 -15.09 -2.24 -12.48
CA GLY A 125 -15.87 -1.15 -11.87
C GLY A 125 -15.27 -0.59 -10.58
N CYS A 126 -14.07 -1.05 -10.18
CA CYS A 126 -13.40 -0.65 -8.94
C CYS A 126 -12.64 0.66 -9.14
N ILE A 127 -13.27 1.78 -8.78
CA ILE A 127 -12.76 3.14 -8.95
C ILE A 127 -12.77 3.92 -7.62
N GLN A 128 -12.11 5.08 -7.54
CA GLN A 128 -12.02 5.86 -6.29
C GLN A 128 -13.39 6.30 -5.73
N SER A 129 -14.44 6.36 -6.54
CA SER A 129 -15.82 6.63 -6.10
C SER A 129 -16.64 5.38 -5.82
N SER A 130 -16.12 4.18 -6.14
CA SER A 130 -16.78 2.89 -5.96
C SER A 130 -15.74 1.80 -5.70
N TYR A 131 -15.32 1.71 -4.44
CA TYR A 131 -14.32 0.74 -4.00
C TYR A 131 -14.83 -0.70 -4.02
N CYS A 132 -13.90 -1.63 -4.16
CA CYS A 132 -14.10 -3.07 -4.10
C CYS A 132 -13.36 -3.69 -2.91
N THR A 133 -13.71 -4.93 -2.57
CA THR A 133 -12.86 -5.79 -1.74
C THR A 133 -11.76 -6.42 -2.59
N LEU A 134 -10.68 -6.87 -1.95
CA LEU A 134 -9.62 -7.61 -2.63
C LEU A 134 -10.17 -8.86 -3.33
N ALA A 135 -11.12 -9.57 -2.71
CA ALA A 135 -11.77 -10.75 -3.29
C ALA A 135 -12.56 -10.43 -4.57
N GLN A 136 -13.26 -9.28 -4.62
CA GLN A 136 -13.96 -8.84 -5.83
C GLN A 136 -12.97 -8.57 -6.97
N VAL A 137 -11.88 -7.87 -6.69
CA VAL A 137 -10.83 -7.60 -7.70
C VAL A 137 -10.24 -8.90 -8.23
N LYS A 138 -9.86 -9.84 -7.35
CA LYS A 138 -9.32 -11.16 -7.73
C LYS A 138 -10.28 -11.98 -8.60
N THR A 139 -11.58 -11.86 -8.34
CA THR A 139 -12.62 -12.55 -9.13
C THR A 139 -12.74 -11.94 -10.53
N SER A 140 -12.65 -10.62 -10.64
CA SER A 140 -12.72 -9.92 -11.92
C SER A 140 -11.44 -10.01 -12.75
N LEU A 141 -10.29 -10.25 -12.12
CA LEU A 141 -8.97 -10.35 -12.76
C LEU A 141 -8.30 -11.69 -12.42
N PRO A 142 -8.84 -12.83 -12.90
CA PRO A 142 -8.39 -14.16 -12.50
C PRO A 142 -6.94 -14.48 -12.93
N ASP A 143 -6.51 -13.90 -14.05
CA ASP A 143 -5.19 -14.15 -14.66
C ASP A 143 -4.13 -13.10 -14.28
N ALA A 144 -4.50 -12.11 -13.47
CA ALA A 144 -3.62 -11.00 -13.15
C ALA A 144 -2.37 -11.46 -12.38
N THR A 145 -1.23 -10.84 -12.72
CA THR A 145 0.05 -11.06 -12.05
C THR A 145 0.63 -9.75 -11.53
N LEU A 146 1.44 -9.85 -10.49
CA LEU A 146 2.07 -8.72 -9.84
C LEU A 146 3.36 -8.33 -10.57
N TYR A 147 3.62 -7.03 -10.65
CA TYR A 147 4.94 -6.48 -10.91
C TYR A 147 5.65 -6.17 -9.59
N THR A 148 4.97 -5.52 -8.65
CA THR A 148 5.54 -5.12 -7.36
C THR A 148 4.47 -4.86 -6.32
N VAL A 149 4.83 -5.02 -5.05
CA VAL A 149 4.08 -4.49 -3.91
C VAL A 149 4.83 -3.28 -3.35
N GLN A 150 4.11 -2.20 -3.08
CA GLN A 150 4.63 -0.92 -2.60
C GLN A 150 3.83 -0.40 -1.41
N LEU A 151 4.52 0.26 -0.50
CA LEU A 151 3.94 1.20 0.46
C LEU A 151 4.18 2.61 -0.05
N GLY A 152 3.16 3.47 -0.05
CA GLY A 152 3.34 4.79 -0.62
C GLY A 152 2.30 5.81 -0.24
N LYS A 153 2.52 7.04 -0.69
CA LYS A 153 1.58 8.15 -0.60
C LYS A 153 1.37 8.76 -1.99
N GLY A 154 0.11 8.89 -2.37
CA GLY A 154 -0.31 9.43 -3.65
C GLY A 154 -0.22 10.96 -3.73
N ARG A 155 -0.62 11.48 -4.90
CA ARG A 155 -0.71 12.92 -5.20
C ARG A 155 -2.08 13.45 -4.82
N ASP A 156 -2.25 13.81 -3.56
CA ASP A 156 -3.50 14.31 -3.01
C ASP A 156 -3.24 15.39 -1.94
N PHE A 157 -2.57 15.01 -0.85
CA PHE A 157 -2.28 15.87 0.28
C PHE A 157 -0.84 15.67 0.76
N ALA A 158 -0.30 16.71 1.38
CA ALA A 158 0.90 16.59 2.19
C ALA A 158 0.69 15.52 3.27
N PHE A 159 1.74 14.79 3.58
CA PHE A 159 1.73 13.71 4.54
C PHE A 159 3.06 13.62 5.25
N SER A 160 3.02 13.32 6.54
CA SER A 160 4.19 12.91 7.30
C SER A 160 3.79 11.82 8.29
N GLY A 161 4.34 10.63 8.14
CA GLY A 161 3.98 9.49 8.99
C GLY A 161 4.92 8.32 8.77
N ALA A 162 4.47 7.15 9.20
CA ALA A 162 5.25 5.93 9.06
C ALA A 162 4.37 4.70 8.84
N VAL A 163 4.99 3.67 8.28
CA VAL A 163 4.41 2.34 8.12
C VAL A 163 5.35 1.30 8.72
N ASP A 164 4.79 0.27 9.32
CA ASP A 164 5.53 -0.90 9.79
C ASP A 164 4.70 -2.20 9.67
N ALA A 165 5.37 -3.35 9.87
CA ALA A 165 4.77 -4.68 9.95
C ALA A 165 3.86 -5.04 8.76
N LEU A 166 4.35 -4.80 7.53
CA LEU A 166 3.62 -5.18 6.32
C LEU A 166 3.56 -6.71 6.23
N VAL A 167 2.36 -7.26 6.17
CA VAL A 167 2.11 -8.69 5.96
C VAL A 167 1.52 -8.89 4.58
N ILE A 168 2.21 -9.68 3.74
CA ILE A 168 1.68 -10.19 2.48
C ILE A 168 1.67 -11.71 2.56
N ASN A 169 0.49 -12.32 2.48
CA ASN A 169 0.29 -13.74 2.75
C ASN A 169 0.86 -14.14 4.12
N ASN A 170 1.87 -15.00 4.14
CA ASN A 170 2.52 -15.47 5.37
C ASN A 170 3.80 -14.68 5.71
N ASP A 171 4.26 -13.81 4.80
CA ASP A 171 5.48 -13.05 4.97
C ASP A 171 5.20 -11.74 5.69
N THR A 172 5.96 -11.48 6.75
CA THR A 172 6.00 -10.18 7.43
C THR A 172 7.29 -9.46 7.06
N TYR A 173 7.15 -8.21 6.62
CA TYR A 173 8.22 -7.27 6.33
C TYR A 173 8.28 -6.25 7.47
N ASP A 174 9.37 -6.31 8.21
CA ASP A 174 9.69 -5.46 9.36
C ASP A 174 10.73 -4.42 8.95
N PHE A 175 10.41 -3.14 9.14
CA PHE A 175 11.18 -2.02 8.61
C PHE A 175 12.06 -1.42 9.69
N GLU A 176 13.37 -1.64 9.61
CA GLU A 176 14.33 -1.21 10.62
C GLU A 176 15.26 -0.11 10.10
N PRO A 177 15.87 0.74 10.96
CA PRO A 177 16.74 1.83 10.51
C PRO A 177 17.90 1.40 9.61
N PHE A 178 18.27 0.12 9.69
CA PHE A 178 19.40 -0.47 8.98
C PHE A 178 19.00 -1.41 7.84
N GLY A 179 17.71 -1.63 7.61
CA GLY A 179 17.23 -2.49 6.54
C GLY A 179 15.83 -3.03 6.77
N VAL A 180 15.34 -3.79 5.79
CA VAL A 180 14.05 -4.48 5.88
C VAL A 180 14.33 -5.96 6.11
N THR A 181 13.69 -6.55 7.12
CA THR A 181 13.76 -8.00 7.36
C THR A 181 12.45 -8.66 6.95
N ARG A 182 12.56 -9.84 6.35
CA ARG A 182 11.41 -10.67 5.96
C ARG A 182 11.40 -11.93 6.81
N THR A 183 10.25 -12.23 7.41
CA THR A 183 10.02 -13.48 8.15
C THR A 183 8.77 -14.17 7.62
N SER A 184 8.87 -15.45 7.28
CA SER A 184 7.73 -16.27 6.88
C SER A 184 7.15 -16.98 8.11
N ASN A 185 5.83 -16.87 8.30
CA ASN A 185 5.08 -17.57 9.34
C ASN A 185 4.46 -18.89 8.85
#